data_AF-A0A9D7VMR3-F1
#
_entry.id   AF-A0A9D7VMR3-F1
#
_cell.length_a   1.000
_cell.length_b   1.000
_cell.length_c   1.000
_cell.angle_alpha   90.00
_cell.angle_beta   90.00
_cell.angle_gamma   90.00
#
_symmetry.space_group_name_H-M   'P 1'
#
loop_
_entity.id
_entity.type
_entity.pdbx_description
1 polymer ?
#
loop_
_entity_poly.entity_id
_entity_poly.type
_entity_poly.pdbx_seq_one_letter_code
_entity_poly.pdbx_strand_id
1 'polypeptide(L)'
;MMIDFASRAARRFGAGVPIVAVFALALVLGAAEPALAQTAEGASSGEPAQNWVVQCGEETPKRCRVVQNIVMQKTNQRLLTVVVEPREGAPNHALVLALPHGVFLPAGATVKVDEGEPSPMVIQTSDANGAYAGMAISDELLASLKKGTQLTVAFKTAQRQDIAVPVTLIGFTAAYTRLAADPFGPTGDLKTPPVTGGVLRCVQRSAKPSGQSPCSRRTSSPQLRIDRRWQ
;
A
#
# COMPACT_ATOMS: atom_id res chain seq x y z
N MET A 1 -28.29 -28.02 36.53
CA MET A 1 -27.63 -28.87 35.52
C MET A 1 -26.13 -28.61 35.62
N MET A 2 -25.47 -29.36 36.51
CA MET A 2 -24.01 -29.32 36.72
C MET A 2 -23.41 -30.39 35.78
N ILE A 3 -22.31 -30.08 35.10
CA ILE A 3 -21.57 -31.05 34.28
C ILE A 3 -20.16 -31.16 34.84
N ASP A 4 -19.84 -32.40 35.22
CA ASP A 4 -18.67 -32.89 35.93
C ASP A 4 -17.32 -32.69 35.23
N PHE A 5 -16.32 -32.38 36.06
CA PHE A 5 -14.89 -32.47 35.79
C PHE A 5 -14.44 -33.94 35.93
N ALA A 6 -14.13 -34.60 34.82
CA ALA A 6 -13.55 -35.95 34.83
C ALA A 6 -12.03 -35.91 34.60
N SER A 7 -11.32 -36.03 35.71
CA SER A 7 -9.89 -36.30 35.83
C SER A 7 -9.44 -37.53 35.03
N ARG A 8 -8.30 -37.44 34.32
CA ARG A 8 -7.54 -38.64 33.92
C ARG A 8 -6.11 -38.57 34.45
N ALA A 9 -5.79 -39.65 35.15
CA ALA A 9 -4.67 -39.84 36.04
C ALA A 9 -3.34 -40.12 35.32
N ALA A 10 -2.27 -39.83 36.07
CA ALA A 10 -0.88 -40.09 35.78
C ALA A 10 -0.56 -41.57 35.51
N ARG A 11 0.48 -41.82 34.71
CA ARG A 11 1.26 -43.07 34.72
C ARG A 11 2.70 -42.73 35.09
N ARG A 12 3.18 -43.45 36.12
CA ARG A 12 4.53 -43.41 36.68
C ARG A 12 5.33 -44.64 36.22
N PHE A 13 6.65 -44.53 36.44
CA PHE A 13 7.66 -45.58 36.63
C PHE A 13 8.40 -46.17 35.42
N GLY A 14 9.73 -46.10 35.54
CA GLY A 14 10.72 -46.85 34.77
C GLY A 14 12.11 -46.28 35.01
N ALA A 15 12.75 -46.66 36.11
CA ALA A 15 14.12 -46.27 36.49
C ALA A 15 15.13 -47.37 36.11
N GLY A 16 16.35 -46.94 35.74
CA GLY A 16 17.61 -47.71 35.81
C GLY A 16 18.07 -48.36 34.49
N VAL A 17 19.36 -48.52 34.14
CA VAL A 17 20.72 -48.19 34.65
C VAL A 17 21.67 -48.46 33.44
N PRO A 18 22.90 -47.91 33.37
CA PRO A 18 23.68 -47.70 32.14
C PRO A 18 24.69 -48.80 31.80
N ILE A 19 25.11 -48.89 30.53
CA ILE A 19 26.27 -49.67 30.09
C ILE A 19 27.24 -48.76 29.34
N VAL A 20 28.43 -48.61 29.91
CA VAL A 20 29.63 -48.02 29.33
C VAL A 20 30.24 -49.04 28.36
N ALA A 21 30.51 -48.63 27.12
CA ALA A 21 31.45 -49.33 26.25
C ALA A 21 32.31 -48.31 25.52
N VAL A 22 33.58 -48.31 25.92
CA VAL A 22 34.71 -47.58 25.35
C VAL A 22 34.97 -48.09 23.93
N PHE A 23 35.00 -47.20 22.94
CA PHE A 23 35.72 -47.42 21.69
C PHE A 23 36.53 -46.17 21.34
N ALA A 24 37.84 -46.35 21.30
CA ALA A 24 38.82 -45.33 20.99
C ALA A 24 39.03 -45.20 19.46
N LEU A 25 39.14 -43.94 19.04
CA LEU A 25 40.06 -43.42 18.03
C LEU A 25 39.96 -43.89 16.56
N ALA A 26 39.41 -43.01 15.71
CA ALA A 26 39.92 -42.79 14.34
C ALA A 26 39.65 -41.34 13.91
N LEU A 27 40.75 -40.59 13.73
CA LEU A 27 40.84 -39.27 13.11
C LEU A 27 40.80 -39.43 11.58
N VAL A 28 39.82 -38.83 10.90
CA VAL A 28 39.93 -38.46 9.48
C VAL A 28 39.24 -37.11 9.27
N LEU A 29 40.03 -36.14 8.78
CA LEU A 29 39.62 -34.82 8.36
C LEU A 29 38.67 -34.90 7.15
N GLY A 30 37.61 -34.08 7.16
CA GLY A 30 36.69 -33.95 6.04
C GLY A 30 35.63 -32.88 6.27
N ALA A 31 36.06 -31.62 6.45
CA ALA A 31 35.16 -30.48 6.45
C ALA A 31 34.71 -30.17 5.01
N ALA A 32 33.44 -30.42 4.71
CA ALA A 32 32.75 -29.92 3.53
C ALA A 32 31.38 -29.42 4.00
N GLU A 33 31.35 -28.15 4.43
CA GLU A 33 30.11 -27.44 4.72
C GLU A 33 29.50 -26.95 3.39
N PRO A 34 28.26 -27.33 3.03
CA PRO A 34 27.56 -26.62 1.99
C PRO A 34 27.17 -25.26 2.56
N ALA A 35 27.89 -24.24 2.09
CA ALA A 35 27.51 -22.85 2.25
C ALA A 35 26.13 -22.65 1.59
N LEU A 36 25.06 -22.70 2.40
CA LEU A 36 23.79 -22.11 2.03
C LEU A 36 24.01 -20.60 1.98
N ALA A 37 24.15 -20.10 0.76
CA ALA A 37 24.03 -18.70 0.44
C ALA A 37 22.66 -18.21 0.93
N GLN A 38 22.64 -17.62 2.11
CA GLN A 38 21.56 -16.75 2.53
C GLN A 38 21.58 -15.58 1.55
N THR A 39 20.64 -15.58 0.60
CA THR A 39 20.24 -14.37 -0.09
C THR A 39 19.82 -13.39 1.00
N ALA A 40 20.73 -12.48 1.32
CA ALA A 40 20.48 -11.32 2.12
C ALA A 40 19.40 -10.50 1.39
N GLU A 41 18.16 -10.70 1.82
CA GLU A 41 17.12 -9.70 1.70
C GLU A 41 17.73 -8.37 2.15
N GLY A 42 17.72 -7.39 1.26
CA GLY A 42 18.38 -6.11 1.45
C GLY A 42 17.81 -5.38 2.66
N ALA A 43 18.34 -5.70 3.84
CA ALA A 43 18.26 -4.86 5.01
C ALA A 43 19.18 -3.66 4.73
N SER A 44 18.58 -2.62 4.15
CA SER A 44 19.20 -1.30 4.07
C SER A 44 19.75 -0.93 5.44
N SER A 45 21.05 -0.67 5.47
CA SER A 45 21.83 -0.17 6.59
C SER A 45 21.11 0.93 7.35
N GLY A 46 21.13 0.82 8.68
CA GLY A 46 20.42 1.67 9.62
C GLY A 46 20.87 3.13 9.59
N GLU A 47 20.05 3.94 8.93
CA GLU A 47 19.86 5.37 9.22
C GLU A 47 18.72 5.48 10.25
N PRO A 48 18.69 6.47 11.17
CA PRO A 48 17.59 6.61 12.13
C PRO A 48 16.27 6.59 11.37
N ALA A 49 15.41 5.63 11.72
CA ALA A 49 14.26 5.20 10.93
C ALA A 49 13.54 6.39 10.26
N GLN A 50 13.81 6.58 8.97
CA GLN A 50 12.98 7.44 8.13
C GLN A 50 11.59 6.80 8.17
N ASN A 51 10.66 7.39 8.94
CA ASN A 51 9.32 6.82 9.13
C ASN A 51 8.55 6.68 7.79
N TRP A 52 8.95 7.48 6.80
CA TRP A 52 8.47 7.46 5.43
C TRP A 52 9.52 6.85 4.50
N VAL A 53 9.17 5.74 3.85
CA VAL A 53 10.06 4.98 2.96
C VAL A 53 9.49 4.99 1.56
N VAL A 54 10.33 5.22 0.54
CA VAL A 54 9.94 5.02 -0.86
C VAL A 54 10.10 3.53 -1.18
N GLN A 55 9.02 2.88 -1.60
CA GLN A 55 8.99 1.48 -2.00
C GLN A 55 8.57 1.40 -3.46
N CYS A 56 9.33 0.68 -4.28
CA CYS A 56 9.04 0.47 -5.69
C CYS A 56 8.72 -1.00 -5.95
N GLY A 57 7.66 -1.25 -6.72
CA GLY A 57 7.35 -2.59 -7.19
C GLY A 57 8.39 -3.10 -8.20
N GLU A 58 8.36 -4.41 -8.43
CA GLU A 58 9.23 -5.08 -9.40
C GLU A 58 8.66 -5.06 -10.83
N GLU A 59 7.42 -4.61 -10.99
CA GLU A 59 6.70 -4.61 -12.26
C GLU A 59 7.31 -3.64 -13.28
N THR A 60 7.06 -3.85 -14.58
CA THR A 60 7.53 -2.96 -15.65
C THR A 60 6.34 -2.34 -16.40
N PRO A 61 6.17 -1.01 -16.37
CA PRO A 61 7.01 -0.01 -15.71
C PRO A 61 6.92 -0.09 -14.18
N LYS A 62 8.03 0.17 -13.48
CA LYS A 62 8.04 0.15 -12.00
C LYS A 62 7.12 1.22 -11.47
N ARG A 63 6.50 0.95 -10.33
CA ARG A 63 5.63 1.91 -9.64
C ARG A 63 6.14 2.10 -8.23
N CYS A 64 6.58 3.31 -7.94
CA CYS A 64 7.01 3.70 -6.61
C CYS A 64 5.86 4.30 -5.82
N ARG A 65 5.93 4.17 -4.50
CA ARG A 65 5.01 4.73 -3.52
C ARG A 65 5.77 5.12 -2.27
N VAL A 66 5.26 6.09 -1.53
CA VAL A 66 5.78 6.48 -0.23
C VAL A 66 4.93 5.82 0.83
N VAL A 67 5.55 5.12 1.77
CA VAL A 67 4.88 4.25 2.73
C VAL A 67 5.36 4.56 4.13
N GLN A 68 4.42 4.66 5.06
CA GLN A 68 4.68 4.62 6.50
C GLN A 68 3.83 3.54 7.15
N ASN A 69 4.50 2.61 7.82
CA ASN A 69 3.87 1.54 8.58
C ASN A 69 3.77 1.93 10.06
N ILE A 70 2.58 1.78 10.63
CA ILE A 70 2.33 2.02 12.05
C ILE A 70 2.04 0.67 12.67
N VAL A 71 2.87 0.28 13.64
CA VAL A 71 2.79 -1.00 14.35
C VAL A 71 2.38 -0.78 15.81
N MET A 72 1.63 -1.72 16.36
CA MET A 72 1.29 -1.75 17.78
C MET A 72 2.51 -2.20 18.59
N GLN A 73 2.97 -1.38 19.53
CA GLN A 73 4.16 -1.68 20.35
C GLN A 73 4.02 -2.97 21.17
N LYS A 74 2.80 -3.31 21.61
CA LYS A 74 2.57 -4.49 22.47
C LYS A 74 2.58 -5.82 21.70
N THR A 75 2.07 -5.83 20.47
CA THR A 75 1.85 -7.06 19.70
C THR A 75 2.75 -7.16 18.47
N ASN A 76 3.46 -6.08 18.12
CA ASN A 76 4.24 -5.93 16.90
C ASN A 76 3.42 -6.23 15.62
N GLN A 77 2.11 -6.04 15.70
CA GLN A 77 1.21 -6.19 14.56
C GLN A 77 0.99 -4.84 13.89
N ARG A 78 0.86 -4.85 12.56
CA ARG A 78 0.55 -3.66 11.76
C ARG A 78 -0.84 -3.15 12.11
N LEU A 79 -0.91 -1.92 12.60
CA LEU A 79 -2.17 -1.22 12.90
C LEU A 79 -2.70 -0.48 11.69
N LEU A 80 -1.83 0.26 10.99
CA LEU A 80 -2.20 1.16 9.90
C LEU A 80 -1.02 1.26 8.93
N THR A 81 -1.31 1.40 7.64
CA THR A 81 -0.32 1.85 6.65
C THR A 81 -0.83 3.08 5.96
N VAL A 82 0.00 4.12 5.87
CA VAL A 82 -0.28 5.31 5.08
C VAL A 82 0.57 5.24 3.82
N VAL A 83 -0.08 5.34 2.67
CA VAL A 83 0.55 5.22 1.35
C VAL A 83 0.26 6.47 0.53
N VAL A 84 1.29 7.03 -0.10
CA VAL A 84 1.13 7.99 -1.18
C VAL A 84 1.56 7.32 -2.47
N GLU A 85 0.64 7.28 -3.44
CA GLU A 85 0.85 6.62 -4.72
C GLU A 85 0.61 7.58 -5.90
N PRO A 86 1.44 7.52 -6.96
CA PRO A 86 1.22 8.28 -8.18
C PRO A 86 -0.09 7.87 -8.86
N ARG A 87 -0.87 8.86 -9.30
CA ARG A 87 -2.07 8.64 -10.11
C ARG A 87 -1.73 8.83 -11.59
N GLU A 88 -2.21 7.93 -12.43
CA GLU A 88 -2.02 8.06 -13.88
C GLU A 88 -2.89 9.19 -14.45
N GLY A 89 -2.32 10.02 -15.30
CA GLY A 89 -3.04 11.11 -15.98
C GLY A 89 -3.53 12.23 -15.07
N ALA A 90 -3.17 12.24 -13.78
CA ALA A 90 -3.52 13.30 -12.84
C ALA A 90 -2.24 13.95 -12.28
N PRO A 91 -2.22 15.29 -12.11
CA PRO A 91 -1.07 15.98 -11.54
C PRO A 91 -0.83 15.60 -10.07
N ASN A 92 -1.91 15.25 -9.36
CA ASN A 92 -1.87 15.01 -7.92
C ASN A 92 -1.85 13.53 -7.59
N HIS A 93 -1.05 13.16 -6.59
CA HIS A 93 -0.97 11.80 -6.07
C HIS A 93 -2.21 11.43 -5.24
N ALA A 94 -2.41 10.15 -4.97
CA ALA A 94 -3.44 9.67 -4.05
C ALA A 94 -2.84 9.43 -2.67
N LEU A 95 -3.62 9.74 -1.63
CA LEU A 95 -3.39 9.28 -0.27
C LEU A 95 -4.28 8.06 -0.05
N VAL A 96 -3.68 6.94 0.32
CA VAL A 96 -4.36 5.67 0.58
C VAL A 96 -4.03 5.21 2.00
N LEU A 97 -5.06 4.85 2.75
CA LEU A 97 -4.97 4.25 4.06
C LEU A 97 -5.26 2.77 3.95
N ALA A 98 -4.31 1.91 4.31
CA ALA A 98 -4.58 0.50 4.56
C ALA A 98 -4.92 0.33 6.05
N LEU A 99 -6.22 0.28 6.32
CA LEU A 99 -6.80 0.09 7.63
C LEU A 99 -6.72 -1.39 8.05
N PRO A 100 -6.72 -1.68 9.36
CA PRO A 100 -6.71 -3.05 9.84
C PRO A 100 -8.04 -3.73 9.56
N HIS A 101 -8.08 -5.04 9.78
CA HIS A 101 -9.33 -5.79 9.79
C HIS A 101 -10.21 -5.40 10.98
N GLY A 102 -11.52 -5.69 10.85
CA GLY A 102 -12.48 -5.43 11.92
C GLY A 102 -12.86 -3.96 12.09
N VAL A 103 -12.67 -3.14 11.05
CA VAL A 103 -13.19 -1.76 11.00
C VAL A 103 -14.66 -1.73 10.56
N PHE A 104 -15.41 -0.73 11.02
CA PHE A 104 -16.79 -0.50 10.62
C PHE A 104 -16.86 0.29 9.31
N LEU A 105 -16.90 -0.45 8.20
CA LEU A 105 -16.83 0.08 6.83
C LEU A 105 -17.76 1.29 6.55
N PRO A 106 -19.03 1.31 6.99
CA PRO A 106 -19.93 2.42 6.69
C PRO A 106 -19.51 3.76 7.29
N ALA A 107 -18.68 3.78 8.34
CA ALA A 107 -18.19 5.02 8.92
C ALA A 107 -16.99 5.62 8.16
N GLY A 108 -16.35 4.85 7.28
CA GLY A 108 -15.14 5.28 6.57
C GLY A 108 -13.97 5.52 7.51
N ALA A 109 -13.07 6.39 7.07
CA ALA A 109 -11.98 6.93 7.88
C ALA A 109 -11.94 8.45 7.74
N THR A 110 -11.20 9.11 8.62
CA THR A 110 -10.98 10.56 8.56
C THR A 110 -9.51 10.84 8.77
N VAL A 111 -8.96 11.78 8.02
CA VAL A 111 -7.59 12.28 8.21
C VAL A 111 -7.62 13.72 8.67
N LYS A 112 -6.71 14.08 9.57
CA LYS A 112 -6.57 15.45 10.07
C LYS A 112 -5.09 15.76 10.25
N VAL A 113 -4.61 16.87 9.68
CA VAL A 113 -3.23 17.33 9.89
C VAL A 113 -3.23 18.32 11.06
N ASP A 114 -2.46 18.03 12.10
CA ASP A 114 -2.36 18.81 13.33
C ASP A 114 -3.75 19.22 13.88
N GLU A 115 -4.02 20.52 13.97
CA GLU A 115 -5.31 21.11 14.39
C GLU A 115 -6.19 21.56 13.21
N GLY A 116 -5.85 21.17 11.99
CA GLY A 116 -6.62 21.52 10.79
C GLY A 116 -7.96 20.80 10.66
N GLU A 117 -8.65 21.06 9.55
CA GLU A 117 -9.96 20.48 9.28
C GLU A 117 -9.89 18.96 8.99
N PRO A 118 -10.77 18.14 9.60
CA PRO A 118 -10.86 16.73 9.28
C PRO A 118 -11.39 16.50 7.86
N SER A 119 -10.66 15.71 7.07
CA SER A 119 -11.05 15.30 5.72
C SER A 119 -11.55 13.85 5.74
N PRO A 120 -12.84 13.58 5.43
CA PRO A 120 -13.36 12.22 5.38
C PRO A 120 -12.83 11.47 4.17
N MET A 121 -12.60 10.17 4.36
CA MET A 121 -12.15 9.22 3.34
C MET A 121 -13.11 8.04 3.30
N VAL A 122 -13.61 7.75 2.09
CA VAL A 122 -14.50 6.62 1.86
C VAL A 122 -13.65 5.36 1.68
N ILE A 123 -14.05 4.27 2.34
CA ILE A 123 -13.47 2.95 2.12
C ILE A 123 -13.97 2.45 0.76
N GLN A 124 -13.03 2.17 -0.15
CA GLN A 124 -13.32 1.82 -1.54
C GLN A 124 -13.33 0.32 -1.77
N THR A 125 -12.48 -0.42 -1.05
CA THR A 125 -12.35 -1.87 -1.18
C THR A 125 -11.79 -2.51 0.10
N SER A 126 -11.88 -3.82 0.21
CA SER A 126 -11.29 -4.63 1.27
C SER A 126 -10.87 -6.00 0.76
N ASP A 127 -9.76 -6.51 1.25
CA ASP A 127 -9.23 -7.84 0.92
C ASP A 127 -8.74 -8.56 2.18
N ALA A 128 -7.99 -9.66 2.03
CA ALA A 128 -7.42 -10.42 3.15
C ALA A 128 -6.35 -9.65 3.97
N ASN A 129 -5.87 -8.51 3.49
CA ASN A 129 -4.88 -7.69 4.16
C ASN A 129 -5.50 -6.48 4.89
N GLY A 130 -6.71 -6.05 4.53
CA GLY A 130 -7.42 -5.01 5.27
C GLY A 130 -8.45 -4.27 4.44
N ALA A 131 -8.82 -3.07 4.91
CA ALA A 131 -9.72 -2.17 4.20
C ALA A 131 -8.94 -0.96 3.69
N TYR A 132 -9.30 -0.47 2.50
CA TYR A 132 -8.57 0.60 1.83
C TYR A 132 -9.46 1.82 1.63
N ALA A 133 -9.09 2.93 2.26
CA ALA A 133 -9.71 4.23 2.03
C ALA A 133 -8.74 5.10 1.23
N GLY A 134 -9.25 5.84 0.26
CA GLY A 134 -8.40 6.63 -0.64
C GLY A 134 -9.02 7.97 -1.00
N MET A 135 -8.18 8.98 -1.20
CA MET A 135 -8.57 10.28 -1.74
C MET A 135 -7.46 10.87 -2.60
N ALA A 136 -7.82 11.75 -3.53
CA ALA A 136 -6.85 12.58 -4.21
C ALA A 136 -6.26 13.59 -3.21
N ILE A 137 -4.95 13.79 -3.24
CA ILE A 137 -4.30 14.82 -2.43
C ILE A 137 -4.58 16.17 -3.11
N SER A 138 -5.34 17.06 -2.47
CA SER A 138 -5.48 18.44 -2.93
C SER A 138 -4.20 19.22 -2.68
N ASP A 139 -4.00 20.34 -3.38
CA ASP A 139 -2.81 21.19 -3.18
C ASP A 139 -2.76 21.74 -1.75
N GLU A 140 -3.92 22.03 -1.16
CA GLU A 140 -4.07 22.43 0.23
C GLU A 140 -3.67 21.31 1.19
N LEU A 141 -4.17 20.09 1.00
CA LEU A 141 -3.80 18.95 1.84
C LEU A 141 -2.31 18.64 1.71
N LEU A 142 -1.74 18.72 0.50
CA LEU A 142 -0.31 18.53 0.29
C LEU A 142 0.52 19.57 1.03
N ALA A 143 0.10 20.84 0.98
CA ALA A 143 0.78 21.92 1.70
C ALA A 143 0.74 21.68 3.21
N SER A 144 -0.41 21.24 3.74
CA SER A 144 -0.57 20.86 5.15
C SER A 144 0.31 19.67 5.52
N LEU A 145 0.30 18.59 4.74
CA LEU A 145 1.15 17.41 4.99
C LEU A 145 2.66 17.73 4.98
N LYS A 146 3.09 18.66 4.12
CA LYS A 146 4.50 19.07 4.03
C LYS A 146 4.97 19.96 5.19
N LYS A 147 4.08 20.80 5.71
CA LYS A 147 4.38 21.76 6.79
C LYS A 147 4.08 21.22 8.19
N GLY A 148 3.10 20.32 8.27
CA GLY A 148 2.59 19.79 9.52
C GLY A 148 3.53 18.82 10.20
N THR A 149 3.21 18.49 11.44
CA THR A 149 4.05 17.61 12.28
C THR A 149 3.41 16.25 12.50
N GLN A 150 2.08 16.20 12.50
CA GLN A 150 1.30 15.01 12.78
C GLN A 150 0.07 14.91 11.88
N LEU A 151 -0.15 13.72 11.33
CA LEU A 151 -1.38 13.29 10.68
C LEU A 151 -2.13 12.37 11.63
N THR A 152 -3.33 12.76 12.05
CA THR A 152 -4.24 11.90 12.81
C THR A 152 -5.14 11.15 11.85
N VAL A 153 -5.14 9.82 11.93
CA VAL A 153 -6.06 8.96 11.19
C VAL A 153 -7.08 8.38 12.15
N ALA A 154 -8.36 8.66 11.91
CA ALA A 154 -9.47 8.19 12.74
C ALA A 154 -10.37 7.21 11.98
N PHE A 155 -10.81 6.16 12.66
CA PHE A 155 -11.77 5.17 12.14
C PHE A 155 -12.50 4.48 13.28
N LYS A 156 -13.57 3.73 12.97
CA LYS A 156 -14.32 2.95 13.95
C LYS A 156 -14.04 1.45 13.85
N THR A 157 -13.98 0.74 14.98
CA THR A 157 -14.00 -0.74 15.00
C THR A 157 -15.40 -1.27 14.69
N ALA A 158 -15.52 -2.57 14.40
CA ALA A 158 -16.81 -3.24 14.18
C ALA A 158 -17.77 -3.10 15.37
N GLN A 159 -17.22 -2.93 16.59
CA GLN A 159 -17.96 -2.65 17.83
C GLN A 159 -18.32 -1.15 17.97
N ARG A 160 -18.12 -0.35 16.92
CA ARG A 160 -18.37 1.10 16.85
C ARG A 160 -17.53 1.95 17.80
N GLN A 161 -16.39 1.42 18.26
CA GLN A 161 -15.45 2.18 19.09
C GLN A 161 -14.56 3.06 18.20
N ASP A 162 -14.35 4.31 18.62
CA ASP A 162 -13.49 5.25 17.92
C ASP A 162 -12.01 4.98 18.20
N ILE A 163 -11.22 4.91 17.14
CA ILE A 163 -9.76 4.77 17.17
C ILE A 163 -9.16 5.97 16.45
N ALA A 164 -8.20 6.64 17.09
CA ALA A 164 -7.42 7.72 16.51
C ALA A 164 -5.94 7.37 16.59
N VAL A 165 -5.27 7.31 15.45
CA VAL A 165 -3.86 6.92 15.32
C VAL A 165 -3.04 8.13 14.91
N PRO A 166 -2.10 8.60 15.75
CA PRO A 166 -1.18 9.65 15.36
C PRO A 166 -0.07 9.08 14.47
N VAL A 167 0.17 9.75 13.34
CA VAL A 167 1.20 9.43 12.36
C VAL A 167 2.13 10.63 12.24
N THR A 168 3.43 10.44 12.45
CA THR A 168 4.39 11.55 12.33
C THR A 168 4.62 11.93 10.87
N LEU A 169 4.63 13.23 10.58
CA LEU A 169 4.94 13.77 9.25
C LEU A 169 6.45 14.07 9.08
N ILE A 170 7.27 13.77 10.08
CA ILE A 170 8.73 13.94 9.99
C ILE A 170 9.27 13.01 8.91
N GLY A 171 9.90 13.61 7.89
CA GLY A 171 10.43 12.91 6.72
C GLY A 171 9.48 12.80 5.53
N PHE A 172 8.21 13.18 5.68
CA PHE A 172 7.21 13.14 4.61
C PHE A 172 7.64 13.95 3.38
N THR A 173 8.03 15.22 3.58
CA THR A 173 8.39 16.13 2.48
C THR A 173 9.57 15.62 1.66
N ALA A 174 10.56 15.01 2.31
CA ALA A 174 11.71 14.42 1.64
C ALA A 174 11.27 13.21 0.79
N ALA A 175 10.49 12.29 1.38
CA ALA A 175 10.00 11.10 0.68
C ALA A 175 9.06 11.46 -0.49
N TYR A 176 8.13 12.40 -0.28
CA TYR A 176 7.22 12.88 -1.32
C TYR A 176 7.97 13.53 -2.49
N THR A 177 8.99 14.36 -2.20
CA THR A 177 9.79 15.00 -3.25
C THR A 177 10.54 13.97 -4.09
N ARG A 178 11.09 12.92 -3.46
CA ARG A 178 11.74 11.81 -4.19
C ARG A 178 10.74 11.08 -5.09
N LEU A 179 9.54 10.78 -4.59
CA LEU A 179 8.49 10.13 -5.38
C LEU A 179 8.02 10.99 -6.55
N ALA A 180 7.87 12.30 -6.33
CA ALA A 180 7.44 13.23 -7.38
C ALA A 180 8.51 13.40 -8.48
N ALA A 181 9.79 13.30 -8.13
CA ALA A 181 10.89 13.34 -9.09
C ALA A 181 10.97 12.06 -9.94
N ASP A 182 10.67 10.90 -9.34
CA ASP A 182 10.78 9.61 -10.00
C ASP A 182 9.65 8.63 -9.59
N PRO A 183 8.44 8.81 -10.12
CA PRO A 183 7.29 7.96 -9.77
C PRO A 183 7.41 6.54 -10.35
N PHE A 184 8.30 6.34 -11.32
CA PHE A 184 8.52 5.06 -12.00
C PHE A 184 9.84 4.38 -11.62
N GLY A 185 10.53 4.89 -10.60
CA GLY A 185 11.78 4.33 -10.08
C GLY A 185 13.00 4.61 -10.97
N PRO A 186 14.22 4.46 -10.40
CA PRO A 186 15.45 4.91 -11.05
C PRO A 186 15.51 4.30 -12.44
N THR A 187 15.38 5.18 -13.43
CA THR A 187 15.36 4.85 -14.85
C THR A 187 16.78 4.44 -15.23
N GLY A 188 17.15 3.20 -14.91
CA GLY A 188 18.22 2.51 -15.61
C GLY A 188 17.72 2.25 -17.03
N ASP A 189 17.94 3.20 -17.93
CA ASP A 189 17.86 3.00 -19.38
C ASP A 189 16.55 2.42 -19.93
N LEU A 190 15.39 2.86 -19.46
CA LEU A 190 14.19 2.87 -20.31
C LEU A 190 13.85 4.30 -20.67
N LYS A 191 14.33 4.68 -21.86
CA LYS A 191 13.80 5.75 -22.71
C LYS A 191 12.29 5.74 -22.61
N THR A 192 11.74 6.61 -21.78
CA THR A 192 10.31 6.91 -21.78
C THR A 192 9.95 7.26 -23.23
N PRO A 193 8.99 6.57 -23.88
CA PRO A 193 8.36 7.21 -25.02
C PRO A 193 7.81 8.52 -24.46
N PRO A 194 8.09 9.66 -25.11
CA PRO A 194 7.48 10.90 -24.69
C PRO A 194 5.98 10.64 -24.62
N VAL A 195 5.37 10.95 -23.47
CA VAL A 195 3.95 11.28 -23.42
C VAL A 195 3.82 12.50 -24.31
N THR A 196 3.78 12.24 -25.61
CA THR A 196 3.49 13.21 -26.63
C THR A 196 2.02 13.46 -26.35
N GLY A 197 1.77 14.51 -25.58
CA GLY A 197 0.46 15.13 -25.52
C GLY A 197 0.04 15.29 -26.96
N GLY A 198 -0.81 14.38 -27.41
CA GLY A 198 -1.47 14.41 -28.69
C GLY A 198 -2.42 15.58 -28.63
N VAL A 199 -1.88 16.79 -28.71
CA VAL A 199 -2.63 17.93 -29.20
C VAL A 199 -3.01 17.51 -30.61
N LEU A 200 -4.25 17.04 -30.76
CA LEU A 200 -4.94 16.98 -32.04
C LEU A 200 -4.93 18.41 -32.60
N ARG A 201 -3.81 18.79 -33.23
CA ARG A 201 -3.73 19.98 -34.05
C ARG A 201 -4.61 19.67 -35.25
N CYS A 202 -5.85 20.15 -35.21
CA CYS A 202 -6.58 20.43 -36.43
C CYS A 202 -5.66 21.30 -37.29
N VAL A 203 -5.07 20.70 -38.32
CA VAL A 203 -4.41 21.44 -39.38
C VAL A 203 -5.50 22.23 -40.07
N GLN A 204 -5.68 23.49 -39.65
CA GLN A 204 -6.37 24.49 -40.45
C GLN A 204 -5.56 24.68 -41.72
N ARG A 205 -5.93 23.96 -42.78
CA ARG A 205 -5.57 24.33 -44.14
C ARG A 205 -6.33 25.60 -44.49
N SER A 206 -5.64 26.72 -44.43
CA SER A 206 -6.11 27.98 -44.97
C SER A 206 -6.16 27.92 -46.51
N ALA A 207 -7.28 28.39 -47.04
CA ALA A 207 -7.53 28.94 -48.39
C ALA A 207 -7.78 28.00 -49.58
N LYS A 208 -9.07 27.88 -49.97
CA LYS A 208 -9.58 28.42 -51.26
C LYS A 208 -11.12 28.61 -51.18
N PRO A 209 -11.70 29.70 -51.73
CA PRO A 209 -13.12 29.99 -51.60
C PRO A 209 -13.91 29.39 -52.76
N SER A 210 -14.80 28.44 -52.47
CA SER A 210 -15.95 28.14 -53.33
C SER A 210 -16.94 27.33 -52.51
N GLY A 211 -18.14 27.90 -52.35
CA GLY A 211 -19.11 27.50 -51.35
C GLY A 211 -19.57 26.05 -51.41
N GLN A 212 -19.73 25.48 -50.21
CA GLN A 212 -20.89 24.70 -49.82
C GLN A 212 -20.87 24.47 -48.30
N SER A 213 -22.05 24.56 -47.71
CA SER A 213 -22.37 24.54 -46.28
C SER A 213 -21.95 23.23 -45.56
N PRO A 214 -21.89 23.22 -44.21
CA PRO A 214 -21.04 22.30 -43.45
C PRO A 214 -21.60 20.89 -43.28
N CYS A 215 -20.63 19.97 -43.16
CA CYS A 215 -20.75 18.59 -42.68
C CYS A 215 -21.83 18.40 -41.59
N SER A 216 -22.76 17.49 -41.87
CA SER A 216 -23.67 16.92 -40.89
C SER A 216 -22.92 16.18 -39.79
N ARG A 217 -23.29 16.44 -38.54
CA ARG A 217 -22.90 15.65 -37.36
C ARG A 217 -23.43 14.23 -37.54
N ARG A 218 -22.55 13.24 -37.70
CA ARG A 218 -22.90 11.84 -37.54
C ARG A 218 -22.91 11.53 -36.04
N THR A 219 -24.04 11.76 -35.37
CA THR A 219 -24.30 11.22 -34.05
C THR A 219 -24.47 9.71 -34.17
N SER A 220 -23.43 8.94 -33.88
CA SER A 220 -23.58 7.51 -33.59
C SER A 220 -24.15 7.36 -32.18
N SER A 221 -25.47 7.49 -32.06
CA SER A 221 -26.22 7.04 -30.90
C SER A 221 -26.42 5.53 -31.02
N PRO A 222 -25.98 4.70 -30.07
CA PRO A 222 -26.34 3.29 -30.06
C PRO A 222 -27.76 3.17 -29.51
N GLN A 223 -28.74 2.90 -30.38
CA GLN A 223 -30.06 2.45 -29.92
C GLN A 223 -29.91 1.11 -29.19
N LEU A 224 -30.09 1.12 -27.87
CA LEU A 224 -30.48 -0.06 -27.12
C LEU A 224 -31.83 -0.55 -27.65
N ARG A 225 -31.81 -1.67 -28.39
CA ARG A 225 -33.00 -2.54 -28.50
C ARG A 225 -33.21 -3.20 -27.15
N ILE A 226 -34.27 -2.80 -26.46
CA ILE A 226 -34.85 -3.57 -25.36
C ILE A 226 -35.64 -4.70 -26.01
N ASP A 227 -35.05 -5.90 -26.07
CA ASP A 227 -35.78 -7.13 -26.39
C ASP A 227 -36.55 -7.56 -25.13
N ARG A 228 -37.88 -7.42 -25.16
CA ARG A 228 -38.77 -7.96 -24.13
C ARG A 228 -38.98 -9.45 -24.43
N ARG A 229 -38.28 -10.32 -23.71
CA ARG A 229 -38.64 -11.73 -23.64
C ARG A 229 -38.24 -12.36 -22.31
N TRP A 230 -39.15 -12.25 -21.34
CA TRP A 230 -39.29 -13.18 -20.21
C TRP A 230 -40.79 -13.32 -19.91
N GLN A 231 -41.39 -14.35 -20.51
CA GLN A 231 -42.46 -15.14 -19.89
C GLN A 231 -41.81 -16.49 -19.57
#